data_AF-A0A8T7DLH4-F1
#
_entry.id   AF-A0A8T7DLH4-F1
#
_cell.length_a   1.000
_cell.length_b   1.000
_cell.length_c   1.000
_cell.angle_alpha   90.00
_cell.angle_beta   90.00
_cell.angle_gamma   90.00
#
_symmetry.space_group_name_H-M   'P 1'
#
loop_
_entity.id
_entity.type
_entity.pdbx_description
1 polymer ?
#
loop_
_entity_poly.entity_id
_entity_poly.type
_entity_poly.pdbx_seq_one_letter_code
_entity_poly.pdbx_strand_id
1 'polypeptide(L)'
;MSYINTSLIAISICAALSGCTIDNDRAGDTKYATDQVMTDEHGLTLTPSRDMYVNFEVMSKVYADTMACMGMTATGPTVEYRSFSFAGLGGVWAFYHPVTNTIWINTDEDEIVLERDSRTDIEALSHEFVHHILHKNGASEHSRKHSSPLLKKCGPGINSYH
;
A
#
# COMPACT_ATOMS: atom_id res chain seq x y z
N MET A 1 -60.19 1.28 -5.30
CA MET A 1 -59.19 2.34 -5.07
C MET A 1 -58.29 1.86 -3.95
N SER A 2 -57.06 1.52 -4.31
CA SER A 2 -56.04 0.90 -3.45
C SER A 2 -55.15 2.00 -2.90
N TYR A 3 -54.93 2.06 -1.59
CA TYR A 3 -53.93 2.93 -0.99
C TYR A 3 -52.80 2.05 -0.45
N ILE A 4 -51.63 2.27 -1.06
CA ILE A 4 -50.39 1.53 -0.87
C ILE A 4 -49.88 1.81 0.54
N ASN A 5 -49.62 0.74 1.28
CA ASN A 5 -49.06 0.75 2.62
C ASN A 5 -47.55 1.06 2.52
N THR A 6 -47.11 2.18 3.08
CA THR A 6 -45.73 2.66 2.98
C THR A 6 -44.82 1.82 3.89
N SER A 7 -44.05 0.91 3.28
CA SER A 7 -42.98 0.17 3.95
C SER A 7 -41.84 1.11 4.37
N LEU A 8 -41.67 1.31 5.67
CA LEU A 8 -40.43 1.81 6.26
C LEU A 8 -39.62 0.60 6.74
N ILE A 9 -38.70 0.12 5.89
CA ILE A 9 -37.64 -0.79 6.33
C ILE A 9 -36.39 0.07 6.50
N ALA A 10 -36.13 0.48 7.74
CA ALA A 10 -34.85 1.04 8.14
C ALA A 10 -33.83 -0.10 8.19
N ILE A 11 -33.04 -0.28 7.14
CA ILE A 11 -31.89 -1.20 7.16
C ILE A 11 -30.73 -0.45 7.82
N SER A 12 -30.62 -0.61 9.13
CA SER A 12 -29.42 -0.25 9.88
C SER A 12 -28.34 -1.27 9.55
N ILE A 13 -27.57 -1.02 8.49
CA ILE A 13 -26.39 -1.82 8.15
C ILE A 13 -25.30 -1.44 9.15
N CYS A 14 -25.23 -2.17 10.26
CA CYS A 14 -24.01 -2.29 11.04
C CYS A 14 -22.98 -3.01 10.15
N ALA A 15 -22.17 -2.24 9.41
CA ALA A 15 -20.97 -2.77 8.78
C ALA A 15 -20.02 -3.17 9.91
N ALA A 16 -20.05 -4.45 10.25
CA ALA A 16 -19.01 -5.06 11.08
C ALA A 16 -17.67 -4.83 10.36
N LEU A 17 -16.81 -4.03 10.98
CA LEU A 17 -15.38 -3.99 10.68
C LEU A 17 -14.79 -5.34 11.09
N SER A 18 -15.06 -6.40 10.34
CA SER A 18 -14.19 -7.56 10.32
C SER A 18 -12.94 -7.10 9.58
N GLY A 19 -11.87 -6.82 10.33
CA GLY A 19 -10.57 -6.52 9.75
C GLY A 19 -10.24 -7.56 8.69
N CYS A 20 -10.04 -7.11 7.46
CA CYS A 20 -9.54 -7.96 6.39
C CYS A 20 -8.15 -8.42 6.81
N THR A 21 -8.06 -9.61 7.37
CA THR A 21 -6.83 -10.38 7.30
C THR A 21 -6.59 -10.61 5.81
N ILE A 22 -5.57 -9.96 5.26
CA ILE A 22 -5.02 -10.38 3.98
C ILE A 22 -4.59 -11.84 4.20
N ASP A 23 -5.22 -12.77 3.47
CA ASP A 23 -4.79 -14.17 3.42
C ASP A 23 -3.33 -14.16 2.92
N ASN A 24 -2.41 -14.17 3.86
CA ASN A 24 -0.96 -14.23 3.63
C ASN A 24 -0.49 -15.69 3.75
N ASP A 25 -1.33 -16.64 3.31
CA ASP A 25 -1.04 -18.05 3.37
C ASP A 25 -0.09 -18.42 2.22
N ARG A 26 1.19 -18.18 2.51
CA ARG A 26 2.43 -18.30 1.71
C ARG A 26 2.75 -17.05 0.91
N ALA A 27 3.82 -16.37 1.32
CA ALA A 27 4.55 -15.48 0.45
C ALA A 27 4.83 -16.20 -0.87
N GLY A 28 4.43 -15.59 -1.98
CA GLY A 28 4.60 -16.14 -3.30
C GLY A 28 5.78 -15.49 -4.00
N ASP A 29 6.65 -16.32 -4.58
CA ASP A 29 7.82 -15.86 -5.34
C ASP A 29 7.49 -15.56 -6.81
N THR A 30 6.20 -15.46 -7.14
CA THR A 30 5.75 -15.22 -8.51
C THR A 30 6.03 -13.78 -8.89
N LYS A 31 6.89 -13.58 -9.88
CA LYS A 31 7.11 -12.27 -10.49
C LYS A 31 6.01 -11.96 -11.52
N TYR A 32 5.47 -10.76 -11.45
CA TYR A 32 4.51 -10.17 -12.37
C TYR A 32 5.18 -9.10 -13.22
N ALA A 33 4.64 -8.89 -14.42
CA ALA A 33 5.08 -7.87 -15.34
C ALA A 33 3.88 -7.16 -15.98
N THR A 34 4.06 -5.88 -16.30
CA THR A 34 3.15 -5.08 -17.11
C THR A 34 3.95 -4.09 -17.96
N ASP A 35 3.53 -3.89 -19.19
CA ASP A 35 4.06 -2.88 -20.12
C ASP A 35 3.17 -1.62 -20.17
N GLN A 36 2.08 -1.61 -19.42
CA GLN A 36 1.10 -0.51 -19.39
C GLN A 36 1.17 0.25 -18.07
N VAL A 37 0.89 1.55 -18.14
CA VAL A 37 0.56 2.35 -16.96
C VAL A 37 -0.84 1.93 -16.50
N MET A 38 -0.97 1.54 -15.24
CA MET A 38 -2.26 1.17 -14.63
C MET A 38 -2.65 2.23 -13.61
N THR A 39 -3.94 2.54 -13.47
CA THR A 39 -4.43 3.50 -12.47
C THR A 39 -5.77 3.05 -11.93
N ASP A 40 -5.94 3.12 -10.61
CA ASP A 40 -7.17 2.72 -9.92
C ASP A 40 -8.10 3.91 -9.64
N GLU A 41 -9.23 3.63 -9.00
CA GLU A 41 -10.24 4.63 -8.64
C GLU A 41 -9.78 5.65 -7.58
N HIS A 42 -8.70 5.35 -6.84
CA HIS A 42 -8.10 6.25 -5.87
C HIS A 42 -6.98 7.11 -6.47
N GLY A 43 -6.66 6.92 -7.76
CA GLY A 43 -5.57 7.60 -8.45
C GLY A 43 -4.20 7.03 -8.12
N LEU A 44 -4.11 5.84 -7.51
CA LEU A 44 -2.87 5.09 -7.39
C LEU A 44 -2.45 4.66 -8.79
N THR A 45 -1.21 4.95 -9.18
CA THR A 45 -0.68 4.63 -10.50
C THR A 45 0.48 3.67 -10.39
N LEU A 46 0.54 2.64 -11.23
CA LEU A 46 1.71 1.77 -11.41
C LEU A 46 2.33 2.04 -12.78
N THR A 47 3.64 2.32 -12.80
CA THR A 47 4.41 2.39 -14.05
C THR A 47 4.77 1.00 -14.55
N PRO A 48 5.01 0.82 -15.87
CA PRO A 48 5.51 -0.43 -16.44
C PRO A 48 6.69 -1.02 -15.64
N SER A 49 6.64 -2.32 -15.39
CA SER A 49 7.65 -3.05 -14.61
C SER A 49 7.62 -4.54 -14.96
N ARG A 50 8.73 -5.24 -14.74
CA ARG A 50 8.88 -6.69 -14.89
C ARG A 50 9.33 -7.40 -13.61
N ASP A 51 9.50 -6.64 -12.52
CA ASP A 51 10.15 -7.07 -11.29
C ASP A 51 9.20 -6.84 -10.10
N MET A 52 7.95 -7.27 -10.20
CA MET A 52 6.93 -7.07 -9.16
C MET A 52 6.54 -8.40 -8.51
N TYR A 53 6.47 -8.48 -7.19
CA TYR A 53 5.93 -9.69 -6.52
C TYR A 53 4.45 -9.55 -6.13
N VAL A 54 3.87 -8.38 -6.40
CA VAL A 54 2.44 -8.12 -6.31
C VAL A 54 1.93 -7.59 -7.63
N ASN A 55 0.74 -8.04 -8.04
CA ASN A 55 0.07 -7.45 -9.18
C ASN A 55 -0.64 -6.14 -8.77
N PHE A 56 -1.11 -5.37 -9.77
CA PHE A 56 -1.72 -4.06 -9.52
C PHE A 56 -3.02 -4.13 -8.70
N GLU A 57 -3.81 -5.20 -8.86
CA GLU A 57 -5.04 -5.40 -8.10
C GLU A 57 -4.75 -5.54 -6.60
N VAL A 58 -3.75 -6.36 -6.24
CA VAL A 58 -3.28 -6.52 -4.86
C VAL A 58 -2.73 -5.20 -4.33
N MET A 59 -1.92 -4.48 -5.12
CA MET A 59 -1.37 -3.18 -4.73
C MET A 59 -2.49 -2.15 -4.43
N SER A 60 -3.50 -2.06 -5.28
CA SER A 60 -4.67 -1.20 -5.09
C SER A 60 -5.43 -1.58 -3.82
N LYS A 61 -5.64 -2.88 -3.59
CA LYS A 61 -6.24 -3.38 -2.35
C LYS A 61 -5.43 -2.99 -1.11
N VAL A 62 -4.10 -3.15 -1.13
CA VAL A 62 -3.23 -2.74 -0.01
C VAL A 62 -3.35 -1.25 0.26
N TYR A 63 -3.45 -0.41 -0.76
CA TYR A 63 -3.66 1.03 -0.59
C TYR A 63 -5.00 1.35 0.09
N ALA A 64 -6.08 0.72 -0.38
CA ALA A 64 -7.42 0.87 0.19
C ALA A 64 -7.47 0.40 1.66
N ASP A 65 -6.87 -0.76 1.96
CA ASP A 65 -6.78 -1.32 3.30
C ASP A 65 -5.95 -0.42 4.24
N THR A 66 -4.88 0.20 3.72
CA THR A 66 -4.06 1.16 4.49
C THR A 66 -4.85 2.42 4.82
N MET A 67 -5.57 3.00 3.86
CA MET A 67 -6.47 4.12 4.08
C MET A 67 -7.55 3.80 5.13
N ALA A 68 -8.16 2.61 5.02
CA ALA A 68 -9.16 2.14 5.98
C ALA A 68 -8.57 1.96 7.39
N CYS A 69 -7.37 1.38 7.51
CA CYS A 69 -6.68 1.21 8.80
C CYS A 69 -6.38 2.54 9.50
N MET A 70 -5.96 3.53 8.70
CA MET A 70 -5.63 4.88 9.18
C MET A 70 -6.87 5.74 9.45
N GLY A 71 -8.03 5.40 8.86
CA GLY A 71 -9.21 6.24 8.87
C GLY A 71 -9.01 7.56 8.12
N MET A 72 -8.19 7.55 7.07
CA MET A 72 -7.81 8.71 6.27
C MET A 72 -7.85 8.36 4.79
N THR A 73 -8.22 9.32 3.94
CA THR A 73 -8.18 9.17 2.49
C THR A 73 -7.10 10.07 1.89
N ALA A 74 -6.57 9.67 0.73
CA ALA A 74 -5.66 10.48 -0.07
C ALA A 74 -5.72 10.03 -1.54
N THR A 75 -5.50 10.95 -2.48
CA THR A 75 -5.23 10.58 -3.88
C THR A 75 -3.91 9.82 -3.95
N GLY A 76 -3.91 8.65 -4.58
CA GLY A 76 -2.80 7.71 -4.57
C GLY A 76 -1.48 8.25 -5.14
N PRO A 77 -0.35 7.63 -4.76
CA PRO A 77 0.96 7.91 -5.34
C PRO A 77 1.14 7.20 -6.68
N THR A 78 2.23 7.54 -7.38
CA THR A 78 2.79 6.67 -8.43
C THR A 78 3.72 5.64 -7.79
N VAL A 79 3.70 4.39 -8.23
CA VAL A 79 4.61 3.31 -7.79
C VAL A 79 5.53 2.93 -8.95
N GLU A 80 6.83 2.91 -8.68
CA GLU A 80 7.87 2.51 -9.63
C GLU A 80 8.76 1.43 -9.00
N TYR A 81 9.05 0.37 -9.76
CA TYR A 81 10.04 -0.64 -9.37
C TYR A 81 11.36 -0.33 -10.04
N ARG A 82 12.39 -0.03 -9.25
CA ARG A 82 13.67 0.46 -9.76
C ARG A 82 14.82 0.01 -8.88
N SER A 83 16.01 -0.13 -9.48
CA SER A 83 17.26 -0.39 -8.77
C SER A 83 17.57 0.74 -7.79
N PHE A 84 18.08 0.51 -6.59
CA PHE A 84 18.49 1.58 -5.66
C PHE A 84 20.00 1.86 -5.70
N SER A 85 20.76 0.98 -6.34
CA SER A 85 22.18 1.10 -6.66
C SER A 85 22.46 2.39 -7.43
N PHE A 86 21.55 2.80 -8.33
CA PHE A 86 21.70 4.08 -9.05
C PHE A 86 21.55 5.31 -8.15
N ALA A 87 20.86 5.17 -7.01
CA ALA A 87 20.49 6.28 -6.12
C ALA A 87 21.36 6.34 -4.84
N GLY A 88 22.26 5.36 -4.63
CA GLY A 88 23.06 5.25 -3.41
C GLY A 88 22.24 4.97 -2.15
N LEU A 89 21.03 4.42 -2.31
CA LEU A 89 20.10 4.14 -1.22
C LEU A 89 20.35 2.79 -0.53
N GLY A 90 21.18 1.92 -1.13
CA GLY A 90 21.60 0.64 -0.54
C GLY A 90 20.44 -0.34 -0.33
N GLY A 91 20.52 -1.14 0.74
CA GLY A 91 19.57 -2.21 1.08
C GLY A 91 18.21 -1.76 1.65
N VAL A 92 17.71 -0.59 1.26
CA VAL A 92 16.34 -0.15 1.60
C VAL A 92 15.35 -0.83 0.66
N TRP A 93 14.22 -1.31 1.18
CA TRP A 93 13.22 -2.02 0.37
C TRP A 93 12.31 -1.09 -0.43
N ALA A 94 11.94 0.06 0.15
CA ALA A 94 11.11 1.04 -0.51
C ALA A 94 11.32 2.45 0.05
N PHE A 95 10.87 3.46 -0.70
CA PHE A 95 10.94 4.86 -0.29
C PHE A 95 9.82 5.68 -0.91
N TYR A 96 9.08 6.43 -0.10
CA TYR A 96 8.16 7.46 -0.55
C TYR A 96 8.85 8.82 -0.73
N HIS A 97 8.82 9.35 -1.96
CA HIS A 97 9.32 10.67 -2.34
C HIS A 97 8.19 11.73 -2.32
N PRO A 98 8.13 12.63 -1.32
CA PRO A 98 7.00 13.55 -1.16
C PRO A 98 6.87 14.61 -2.27
N VAL A 99 7.98 15.02 -2.90
CA VAL A 99 7.94 16.05 -3.97
C VAL A 99 7.34 15.51 -5.27
N THR A 100 7.69 14.29 -5.67
CA THR A 100 7.20 13.66 -6.90
C THR A 100 5.94 12.83 -6.68
N ASN A 101 5.52 12.65 -5.42
CA ASN A 101 4.40 11.79 -5.03
C ASN A 101 4.59 10.35 -5.52
N THR A 102 5.81 9.83 -5.39
CA THR A 102 6.22 8.53 -5.94
C THR A 102 6.70 7.61 -4.83
N ILE A 103 6.30 6.35 -4.87
CA ILE A 103 6.90 5.26 -4.10
C ILE A 103 7.84 4.51 -5.04
N TRP A 104 9.09 4.36 -4.62
CA TRP A 104 10.04 3.49 -5.28
C TRP A 104 10.16 2.19 -4.49
N ILE A 105 10.05 1.06 -5.19
CA ILE A 105 10.35 -0.26 -4.65
C ILE A 105 11.68 -0.73 -5.23
N ASN A 106 12.58 -1.20 -4.36
CA ASN A 106 13.93 -1.60 -4.74
C ASN A 106 13.92 -2.95 -5.48
N THR A 107 14.58 -2.99 -6.63
CA THR A 107 14.76 -4.22 -7.43
C THR A 107 16.14 -4.87 -7.25
N ASP A 108 17.03 -4.28 -6.44
CA ASP A 108 18.35 -4.84 -6.15
C ASP A 108 18.26 -5.90 -5.06
N GLU A 109 17.74 -7.07 -5.43
CA GLU A 109 17.47 -8.18 -4.52
C GLU A 109 18.74 -8.71 -3.82
N ASP A 110 19.92 -8.56 -4.44
CA ASP A 110 21.20 -8.98 -3.86
C ASP A 110 21.70 -8.04 -2.74
N GLU A 111 21.14 -6.82 -2.64
CA GLU A 111 21.58 -5.77 -1.71
C GLU A 111 20.67 -5.67 -0.47
N ILE A 112 19.56 -6.42 -0.43
CA ILE A 112 18.59 -6.44 0.67
C ILE A 112 18.81 -7.68 1.56
N VAL A 113 18.59 -7.52 2.87
CA VAL A 113 18.95 -8.54 3.89
C VAL A 113 17.99 -9.74 3.89
N LEU A 114 16.76 -9.54 3.41
CA LEU A 114 15.73 -10.57 3.28
C LEU A 114 15.34 -10.68 1.83
N GLU A 115 15.15 -11.92 1.38
CA GLU A 115 14.65 -12.23 0.05
C GLU A 115 13.31 -11.51 -0.19
N ARG A 116 13.18 -10.98 -1.39
CA ARG A 116 11.97 -10.30 -1.83
C ARG A 116 10.97 -11.32 -2.35
N ASP A 117 9.74 -11.16 -1.89
CA ASP A 117 8.60 -12.02 -2.15
C ASP A 117 7.32 -11.16 -2.09
N SER A 118 6.16 -11.77 -2.31
CA SER A 118 4.90 -11.01 -2.23
C SER A 118 4.65 -10.39 -0.85
N ARG A 119 5.13 -11.02 0.23
CA ARG A 119 4.94 -10.54 1.60
C ARG A 119 5.74 -9.26 1.85
N THR A 120 7.03 -9.28 1.53
CA THR A 120 7.93 -8.14 1.72
C THR A 120 7.54 -6.97 0.82
N ASP A 121 7.07 -7.21 -0.41
CA ASP A 121 6.47 -6.16 -1.25
C ASP A 121 5.22 -5.54 -0.60
N ILE A 122 4.31 -6.35 -0.07
CA ILE A 122 3.11 -5.86 0.64
C ILE A 122 3.53 -5.04 1.87
N GLU A 123 4.43 -5.56 2.70
CA GLU A 123 4.90 -4.90 3.92
C GLU A 123 5.58 -3.55 3.61
N ALA A 124 6.40 -3.49 2.56
CA ALA A 124 7.04 -2.27 2.08
C ALA A 124 6.02 -1.26 1.53
N LEU A 125 5.09 -1.72 0.69
CA LEU A 125 4.03 -0.87 0.13
C LEU A 125 3.14 -0.28 1.23
N SER A 126 2.66 -1.10 2.18
CA SER A 126 1.87 -0.62 3.32
C SER A 126 2.62 0.44 4.12
N HIS A 127 3.92 0.26 4.35
CA HIS A 127 4.76 1.23 5.06
C HIS A 127 4.82 2.57 4.34
N GLU A 128 5.14 2.56 3.04
CA GLU A 128 5.27 3.77 2.25
C GLU A 128 3.93 4.46 1.98
N PHE A 129 2.83 3.69 1.87
CA PHE A 129 1.49 4.26 1.78
C PHE A 129 1.11 5.04 3.04
N VAL A 130 1.49 4.59 4.24
CA VAL A 130 1.28 5.38 5.46
C VAL A 130 2.02 6.71 5.39
N HIS A 131 3.29 6.72 4.94
CA HIS A 131 4.06 7.95 4.74
C HIS A 131 3.37 8.90 3.74
N HIS A 132 2.90 8.36 2.62
CA HIS A 132 2.16 9.10 1.61
C HIS A 132 0.86 9.71 2.16
N ILE A 133 0.00 8.91 2.78
CA ILE A 133 -1.31 9.35 3.29
C ILE A 133 -1.11 10.44 4.35
N LEU A 134 -0.14 10.28 5.26
CA LEU A 134 0.21 11.30 6.25
C LEU A 134 0.68 12.60 5.58
N HIS A 135 1.53 12.51 4.55
CA HIS A 135 1.98 13.68 3.82
C HIS A 135 0.84 14.42 3.13
N LYS A 136 -0.07 13.70 2.45
CA LYS A 136 -1.21 14.31 1.75
C LYS A 136 -2.22 14.93 2.71
N ASN A 137 -2.32 14.42 3.93
CA ASN A 137 -3.17 14.98 4.98
C ASN A 137 -2.47 16.07 5.83
N GLY A 138 -1.32 16.58 5.37
CA GLY A 138 -0.64 17.71 6.02
C GLY A 138 -0.02 17.38 7.37
N ALA A 139 0.26 16.11 7.64
CA ALA A 139 0.86 15.69 8.89
C ALA A 139 2.25 16.33 9.07
N SER A 140 2.55 16.74 10.31
CA SER A 140 3.84 17.32 10.67
C SER A 140 4.99 16.39 10.28
N GLU A 141 6.20 16.93 10.09
CA GLU A 141 7.37 16.10 9.85
C GLU A 141 7.58 15.04 10.95
N HIS A 142 7.32 15.40 12.22
CA HIS A 142 7.40 14.47 13.35
C HIS A 142 6.42 13.29 13.22
N SER A 143 5.18 13.56 12.80
CA SER A 143 4.15 12.54 12.58
C SER A 143 4.44 11.62 11.39
N ARG A 144 5.32 12.05 10.47
CA ARG A 144 5.77 11.29 9.29
C ARG A 144 7.05 10.49 9.54
N LYS A 145 7.61 10.50 10.76
CA LYS A 145 8.78 9.68 11.13
C LYS A 145 8.32 8.26 11.49
N HIS A 146 9.24 7.29 11.38
CA HIS A 146 9.03 5.89 11.78
C HIS A 146 8.55 5.68 13.24
N SER A 147 8.62 6.72 14.09
CA SER A 147 8.05 6.72 15.44
C SER A 147 6.53 6.93 15.49
N SER A 148 5.87 7.17 14.35
CA SER A 148 4.43 7.36 14.29
C SER A 148 3.68 6.11 14.75
N PRO A 149 2.70 6.23 15.67
CA PRO A 149 1.85 5.10 16.06
C PRO A 149 1.10 4.47 14.87
N LEU A 150 0.83 5.25 13.83
CA LEU A 150 0.16 4.77 12.62
C LEU A 150 1.05 3.88 11.76
N LEU A 151 2.36 4.12 11.73
CA LEU A 151 3.30 3.19 11.07
C LEU A 151 3.32 1.86 11.81
N LYS A 152 3.45 1.88 13.15
CA LYS A 152 3.39 0.65 13.94
C LYS A 152 2.08 -0.14 13.76
N LYS A 153 0.97 0.55 13.55
CA LYS A 153 -0.37 -0.06 13.46
C LYS A 153 -0.72 -0.53 12.04
N CYS A 154 -0.46 0.29 11.02
CA CYS A 154 -1.01 0.14 9.67
C CYS A 154 0.05 -0.14 8.60
N GLY A 155 1.34 -0.02 8.91
CA GLY A 155 2.43 -0.26 7.98
C GLY A 155 3.75 -0.42 8.74
N PRO A 156 3.93 -1.48 9.54
CA PRO A 156 5.10 -1.64 10.40
C PRO A 156 6.42 -1.76 9.63
N GLY A 157 6.35 -1.96 8.31
CA GLY A 157 7.48 -2.27 7.47
C GLY A 157 7.86 -3.74 7.55
N ILE A 158 8.91 -4.11 6.82
CA ILE A 158 9.33 -5.50 6.75
C ILE A 158 9.90 -5.96 8.08
N ASN A 159 9.39 -7.10 8.58
CA ASN A 159 9.84 -7.69 9.84
C ASN A 159 10.45 -9.07 9.61
N SER A 160 11.65 -9.27 10.16
CA SER A 160 12.45 -10.49 10.01
C SER A 160 12.07 -11.62 10.97
N TYR A 161 11.03 -11.44 11.82
CA TYR A 161 10.70 -12.35 12.93
C TYR A 161 9.36 -13.10 12.76
N HIS A 162 8.92 -13.35 11.54
CA HIS A 162 7.76 -14.21 11.27
C HIS A 162 8.18 -15.63 10.91
#